data_AF-A0A531MW19-F1
#
_entry.id   AF-A0A531MW19-F1
#
_cell.length_a   1.000
_cell.length_b   1.000
_cell.length_c   1.000
_cell.angle_alpha   90.00
_cell.angle_beta   90.00
_cell.angle_gamma   90.00
#
_symmetry.space_group_name_H-M   'P 1'
#
loop_
_entity.id
_entity.type
_entity.pdbx_description
1 polymer ?
#
loop_
_entity_poly.entity_id
_entity_poly.type
_entity_poly.pdbx_seq_one_letter_code
_entity_poly.pdbx_strand_id
1 'polypeptide(L)'
;DEFLKVMRTNTLGPLLLARALRPNLVVGDMGVIANIGSRAGSMTEGLIDDYDDDYAYRCSKAALNMASAQLAQDLRVDGITVLSLHPGWVKTDMGGDQAVLAVEDSARGLRTIIDNATLAASGSFQTFDGTHIGW
;
A
#
# COMPACT_ATOMS: atom_id res chain seq x y z
N ASP A 1 23.81 3.26 0.28
CA ASP A 1 23.29 2.74 1.57
C ASP A 1 21.85 3.13 1.85
N GLU A 2 21.47 4.41 1.74
CA GLU A 2 20.10 4.85 2.05
C GLU A 2 19.03 4.21 1.15
N PHE A 3 19.28 4.09 -0.16
CA PHE A 3 18.35 3.40 -1.08
C PHE A 3 18.04 1.96 -0.62
N LEU A 4 19.06 1.19 -0.24
CA LEU A 4 18.89 -0.19 0.22
C LEU A 4 18.13 -0.25 1.55
N LYS A 5 18.35 0.72 2.44
CA LYS A 5 17.60 0.83 3.71
C LYS A 5 16.13 1.11 3.44
N VAL A 6 15.80 2.04 2.54
CA VAL A 6 14.43 2.35 2.13
C VAL A 6 13.75 1.13 1.50
N MET A 7 14.42 0.42 0.59
CA MET A 7 13.88 -0.82 -0.02
C MET A 7 13.62 -1.91 1.03
N ARG A 8 14.53 -2.08 2.00
CA ARG A 8 14.35 -3.07 3.08
C ARG A 8 13.15 -2.73 3.96
N THR A 9 12.99 -1.46 4.33
CA THR A 9 11.89 -1.01 5.19
C THR A 9 10.56 -1.03 4.46
N ASN A 10 10.49 -0.42 3.27
CA ASN A 10 9.22 -0.16 2.60
C ASN A 10 8.72 -1.34 1.76
N THR A 11 9.60 -2.25 1.33
CA THR A 11 9.21 -3.35 0.43
C THR A 11 9.46 -4.71 1.06
N LEU A 12 10.70 -5.00 1.47
CA LEU A 12 11.05 -6.33 1.98
C LEU A 12 10.40 -6.61 3.34
N GLY A 13 10.35 -5.62 4.23
CA GLY A 13 9.70 -5.72 5.53
C GLY A 13 8.24 -6.18 5.44
N PRO A 14 7.37 -5.47 4.69
CA PRO A 14 5.99 -5.91 4.47
C PRO A 14 5.86 -7.32 3.88
N LEU A 15 6.71 -7.68 2.91
CA LEU A 15 6.68 -9.02 2.30
C LEU A 15 7.03 -10.12 3.31
N LEU A 16 8.07 -9.90 4.13
CA LEU A 16 8.47 -10.86 5.16
C LEU A 16 7.42 -10.96 6.27
N LEU A 17 6.81 -9.84 6.65
CA LEU A 17 5.74 -9.81 7.65
C LEU A 17 4.51 -10.57 7.16
N ALA A 18 4.08 -10.35 5.92
CA ALA A 18 2.99 -11.08 5.29
C ALA A 18 3.25 -12.59 5.31
N ARG A 19 4.47 -13.02 4.94
CA ARG A 19 4.87 -14.43 4.99
C ARG A 19 4.83 -15.00 6.41
N ALA A 20 5.36 -14.26 7.38
CA ALA A 20 5.44 -14.71 8.78
C ALA A 20 4.05 -14.84 9.42
N LEU A 21 3.12 -13.94 9.10
CA LEU A 21 1.77 -13.90 9.64
C LEU A 21 0.75 -14.71 8.83
N ARG A 22 1.13 -15.27 7.67
CA ARG A 22 0.23 -16.09 6.83
C ARG A 22 -0.53 -17.15 7.64
N PRO A 23 0.10 -17.96 8.53
CA PRO A 23 -0.65 -18.95 9.32
C PRO A 23 -1.73 -18.32 10.21
N ASN A 24 -1.48 -17.14 10.77
CA ASN A 24 -2.45 -16.40 11.59
C ASN A 24 -3.60 -15.87 10.74
N LEU A 25 -3.31 -15.38 9.54
CA LEU A 25 -4.32 -14.87 8.61
C LEU A 25 -5.24 -15.98 8.09
N VAL A 26 -4.73 -17.20 7.91
CA VAL A 26 -5.51 -18.37 7.47
C VAL A 26 -6.53 -18.81 8.53
N VAL A 27 -6.18 -18.73 9.82
CA VAL A 27 -7.06 -19.18 10.91
C VAL A 27 -7.95 -18.07 11.47
N GLY A 28 -7.69 -16.81 11.11
CA GLY A 28 -8.48 -15.67 11.55
C GLY A 28 -9.78 -15.52 10.75
N ASP A 29 -10.78 -14.88 11.36
CA ASP A 29 -12.09 -14.66 10.73
C ASP A 29 -12.03 -13.64 9.57
N MET A 30 -10.97 -12.83 9.49
CA MET A 30 -10.77 -11.80 8.47
C MET A 30 -9.31 -11.78 8.00
N GLY A 31 -9.03 -12.49 6.91
CA GLY A 31 -7.72 -12.49 6.25
C GLY A 31 -7.54 -11.28 5.33
N VAL A 32 -7.05 -10.16 5.84
CA VAL A 32 -6.75 -8.96 5.03
C VAL A 32 -5.32 -8.47 5.28
N ILE A 33 -4.58 -8.25 4.20
CA ILE A 33 -3.30 -7.54 4.19
C ILE A 33 -3.50 -6.21 3.46
N ALA A 34 -3.37 -5.10 4.18
CA ALA A 34 -3.42 -3.76 3.60
C ALA A 34 -2.04 -3.12 3.66
N ASN A 35 -1.35 -3.10 2.52
CA ASN A 35 -0.06 -2.42 2.39
C ASN A 35 -0.30 -0.94 2.13
N ILE A 36 0.29 -0.07 2.95
CA ILE A 36 0.26 1.38 2.71
C ILE A 36 1.23 1.69 1.56
N GLY A 37 0.69 1.69 0.34
CA GLY A 37 1.37 2.07 -0.89
C GLY A 37 1.50 3.58 -1.03
N SER A 38 1.76 4.04 -2.25
CA SER A 38 1.76 5.46 -2.60
C SER A 38 1.55 5.63 -4.09
N ARG A 39 0.77 6.64 -4.50
CA ARG A 39 0.65 7.04 -5.91
C ARG A 39 2.01 7.36 -6.53
N ALA A 40 2.98 7.82 -5.74
CA ALA A 40 4.36 8.07 -6.21
C ALA A 40 5.09 6.81 -6.73
N GLY A 41 4.62 5.61 -6.35
CA GLY A 41 5.09 4.33 -6.87
C GLY A 41 4.27 3.80 -8.06
N SER A 42 3.33 4.59 -8.60
CA SER A 42 2.60 4.26 -9.83
C SER A 42 3.43 4.62 -11.06
N MET A 43 3.52 3.72 -12.03
CA MET A 43 4.15 4.02 -13.32
C MET A 43 3.24 4.86 -14.22
N THR A 44 1.91 4.76 -14.09
CA THR A 44 0.97 5.56 -14.87
C THR A 44 0.68 6.93 -14.29
N GLU A 45 0.70 7.08 -12.96
CA GLU A 45 0.26 8.31 -12.27
C GLU A 45 1.34 8.94 -11.39
N GLY A 46 2.41 8.22 -11.07
CA GLY A 46 3.43 8.70 -10.14
C GLY A 46 4.29 9.84 -10.68
N LEU A 47 4.26 10.09 -11.98
CA LEU A 47 5.01 11.17 -12.66
C LEU A 47 4.20 12.46 -12.81
N ILE A 48 2.92 12.47 -12.43
CA ILE A 48 2.05 13.64 -12.53
C ILE A 48 2.38 14.62 -11.40
N ASP A 49 2.59 15.89 -11.77
CA ASP A 49 2.97 16.99 -10.86
C ASP A 49 4.26 16.68 -10.05
N ASP A 50 5.20 15.97 -10.68
CA ASP A 50 6.45 15.54 -10.06
C ASP A 50 7.56 16.59 -10.16
N TYR A 51 7.98 17.09 -9.01
CA TYR A 51 9.09 18.04 -8.87
C TYR A 51 10.20 17.53 -7.94
N ASP A 52 10.14 16.26 -7.49
CA ASP A 52 11.00 15.75 -6.41
C ASP A 52 11.70 14.43 -6.77
N ASP A 53 13.03 14.43 -6.70
CA ASP A 53 13.94 13.35 -7.12
C ASP A 53 14.09 12.23 -6.07
N ASP A 54 13.01 11.84 -5.37
CA ASP A 54 13.07 10.75 -4.37
C ASP A 54 12.94 9.36 -5.01
N TYR A 55 13.97 8.98 -5.78
CA TYR A 55 14.07 7.67 -6.42
C TYR A 55 13.94 6.51 -5.43
N ALA A 56 14.52 6.63 -4.23
CA ALA A 56 14.51 5.54 -3.26
C ALA A 56 13.09 5.24 -2.77
N TYR A 57 12.34 6.28 -2.39
CA TYR A 57 10.96 6.12 -1.96
C TYR A 57 10.07 5.63 -3.10
N ARG A 58 10.15 6.26 -4.27
CA ARG A 58 9.33 5.93 -5.45
C ARG A 58 9.54 4.48 -5.89
N CYS A 59 10.80 4.07 -6.09
CA CYS A 59 11.12 2.68 -6.44
C CYS A 59 10.67 1.69 -5.36
N SER A 60 10.78 2.04 -4.08
CA SER A 60 10.32 1.15 -3.00
C SER A 60 8.81 0.98 -2.97
N LYS A 61 8.04 2.04 -3.28
CA LYS A 61 6.59 1.99 -3.34
C LYS A 61 6.11 1.28 -4.61
N ALA A 62 6.80 1.46 -5.74
CA ALA A 62 6.55 0.66 -6.95
C ALA A 62 6.81 -0.83 -6.71
N ALA A 63 7.91 -1.17 -6.02
CA ALA A 63 8.21 -2.55 -5.67
C ALA A 63 7.20 -3.13 -4.66
N LEU A 64 6.73 -2.33 -3.68
CA LEU A 64 5.68 -2.75 -2.75
C LEU A 64 4.34 -2.97 -3.46
N ASN A 65 4.01 -2.11 -4.43
CA ASN A 65 2.82 -2.24 -5.28
C ASN A 65 2.85 -3.57 -6.05
N MET A 66 3.96 -3.87 -6.74
CA MET A 66 4.13 -5.15 -7.44
C MET A 66 4.10 -6.35 -6.48
N ALA A 67 4.75 -6.25 -5.31
CA ALA A 67 4.71 -7.30 -4.29
C ALA A 67 3.28 -7.54 -3.78
N SER A 68 2.47 -6.48 -3.64
CA SER A 68 1.06 -6.59 -3.24
C SER A 68 0.23 -7.32 -4.31
N ALA A 69 0.46 -7.03 -5.59
CA ALA A 69 -0.20 -7.73 -6.69
C ALA A 69 0.18 -9.23 -6.75
N GLN A 70 1.46 -9.56 -6.52
CA GLN A 70 1.92 -10.96 -6.45
C GLN A 70 1.33 -11.68 -5.22
N LEU A 71 1.39 -11.07 -4.03
CA LEU A 71 0.79 -11.63 -2.81
C LEU A 71 -0.71 -11.87 -2.96
N ALA A 72 -1.42 -10.97 -3.65
CA ALA A 72 -2.84 -11.13 -3.93
C ALA A 72 -3.14 -12.38 -4.76
N GLN A 73 -2.28 -12.72 -5.73
CA GLN A 73 -2.41 -13.94 -6.52
C GLN A 73 -2.07 -15.17 -5.67
N ASP A 74 -0.93 -15.14 -4.98
CA ASP A 74 -0.42 -16.28 -4.19
C ASP A 74 -1.35 -16.66 -3.04
N LEU A 75 -1.91 -15.67 -2.34
CA LEU A 75 -2.73 -15.90 -1.15
C LEU A 75 -4.22 -16.02 -1.44
N ARG A 76 -4.63 -15.94 -2.72
CA ARG A 76 -6.03 -16.11 -3.14
C ARG A 76 -6.57 -17.48 -2.73
N VAL A 77 -5.76 -18.53 -2.83
CA VAL A 77 -6.14 -19.90 -2.46
C VAL A 77 -6.38 -20.06 -0.96
N ASP A 78 -5.79 -19.18 -0.14
CA ASP A 78 -5.97 -19.15 1.30
C ASP A 78 -7.17 -18.30 1.73
N GLY A 79 -7.88 -17.67 0.79
CA GLY A 79 -8.97 -16.75 1.09
C GLY A 79 -8.52 -15.40 1.65
N ILE A 80 -7.24 -15.04 1.54
CA ILE A 80 -6.69 -13.78 2.05
C ILE A 80 -6.81 -12.69 0.97
N THR A 81 -7.36 -11.54 1.35
CA THR A 81 -7.43 -10.35 0.51
C THR A 81 -6.20 -9.49 0.70
N VAL A 82 -5.56 -9.04 -0.38
CA VAL A 82 -4.39 -8.16 -0.33
C VAL A 82 -4.69 -6.86 -1.07
N LEU A 83 -4.45 -5.72 -0.45
CA LEU A 83 -4.70 -4.38 -1.01
C LEU A 83 -3.43 -3.54 -0.96
N SER A 84 -3.18 -2.75 -2.01
CA SER A 84 -2.27 -1.60 -1.91
C SER A 84 -3.11 -0.34 -1.75
N LEU A 85 -2.82 0.46 -0.72
CA LEU A 85 -3.62 1.65 -0.40
C LEU A 85 -2.74 2.90 -0.35
N HIS A 86 -3.05 3.88 -1.21
CA HIS A 86 -2.49 5.22 -1.13
C HIS A 86 -3.27 6.04 -0.09
N PRO A 87 -2.61 6.58 0.95
CA PRO A 87 -3.31 7.29 2.02
C PRO A 87 -3.75 8.72 1.64
N GLY A 88 -3.44 9.21 0.43
CA GLY A 88 -3.48 10.64 0.11
C GLY A 88 -2.19 11.35 0.52
N TRP A 89 -2.13 12.67 0.32
CA TRP A 89 -1.04 13.51 0.83
C TRP A 89 -1.40 14.04 2.22
N VAL A 90 -0.95 13.31 3.24
CA VAL A 90 -1.41 13.44 4.63
C VAL A 90 -0.51 14.34 5.47
N LYS A 91 -1.12 15.21 6.29
CA LYS A 91 -0.47 16.12 7.25
C LYS A 91 0.25 15.36 8.37
N THR A 92 1.47 14.94 8.06
CA THR A 92 2.39 14.18 8.92
C THR A 92 3.80 14.73 8.72
N ASP A 93 4.75 14.30 9.55
CA ASP A 93 6.17 14.66 9.36
C ASP A 93 6.68 14.30 7.95
N MET A 94 6.21 13.19 7.37
CA MET A 94 6.58 12.76 6.00
C MET A 94 5.86 13.55 4.91
N GLY A 95 4.62 14.01 5.16
CA GLY A 95 3.86 14.80 4.20
C GLY A 95 4.26 16.27 4.16
N GLY A 96 4.79 16.80 5.27
CA GLY A 96 5.16 18.20 5.40
C GLY A 96 3.96 19.16 5.45
N ASP A 97 4.25 20.45 5.61
CA ASP A 97 3.25 21.50 5.87
C ASP A 97 2.29 21.76 4.70
N GLN A 98 2.67 21.35 3.48
CA GLN A 98 1.87 21.53 2.28
C GLN A 98 0.88 20.38 2.05
N ALA A 99 0.95 19.31 2.84
CA ALA A 99 0.00 18.23 2.78
C ALA A 99 -1.43 18.72 3.05
N VAL A 100 -2.38 18.25 2.23
CA VAL A 100 -3.74 18.80 2.22
C VAL A 100 -4.71 17.97 3.08
N LEU A 101 -4.44 16.69 3.27
CA LEU A 101 -5.36 15.75 3.92
C LEU A 101 -5.06 15.59 5.42
N ALA A 102 -6.09 15.65 6.27
CA ALA A 102 -5.96 15.36 7.70
C ALA A 102 -5.72 13.86 7.94
N VAL A 103 -4.99 13.53 9.01
CA VAL A 103 -4.66 12.15 9.37
C VAL A 103 -5.93 11.34 9.64
N GLU A 104 -6.89 11.94 10.34
CA GLU A 104 -8.14 11.31 10.73
C GLU A 104 -9.01 10.95 9.52
N ASP A 105 -8.99 11.79 8.49
CA ASP A 105 -9.77 11.56 7.26
C ASP A 105 -9.16 10.44 6.42
N SER A 106 -7.83 10.46 6.25
CA SER A 106 -7.09 9.37 5.62
C SER A 106 -7.36 8.03 6.33
N ALA A 107 -7.16 7.99 7.65
CA ALA A 107 -7.34 6.77 8.44
C ALA A 107 -8.77 6.24 8.40
N ARG A 108 -9.78 7.12 8.44
CA ARG A 108 -11.20 6.74 8.34
C ARG A 108 -11.53 6.14 6.98
N GLY A 109 -11.03 6.74 5.90
CA GLY A 109 -11.22 6.23 4.54
C GLY A 109 -10.59 4.86 4.36
N LEU A 110 -9.30 4.73 4.72
CA LEU A 110 -8.58 3.47 4.65
C LEU A 110 -9.24 2.36 5.48
N ARG A 111 -9.66 2.67 6.71
CA ARG A 111 -10.37 1.72 7.56
C ARG A 111 -11.67 1.25 6.89
N THR A 112 -12.43 2.17 6.30
CA THR A 112 -13.68 1.81 5.61
C THR A 112 -13.41 0.84 4.44
N ILE A 113 -12.32 1.02 3.70
CA ILE A 113 -11.91 0.10 2.63
C ILE A 113 -11.54 -1.28 3.21
N ILE A 114 -10.76 -1.31 4.28
CA ILE A 114 -10.31 -2.55 4.94
C ILE A 114 -11.48 -3.34 5.53
N ASP A 115 -12.39 -2.66 6.24
CA ASP A 115 -13.56 -3.28 6.88
C ASP A 115 -14.52 -3.89 5.83
N ASN A 116 -14.48 -3.42 4.58
CA ASN A 116 -15.30 -3.91 3.46
C ASN A 116 -14.49 -4.71 2.40
N ALA A 117 -13.27 -5.12 2.72
CA ALA A 117 -12.39 -5.81 1.77
C ALA A 117 -12.97 -7.16 1.35
N THR A 118 -12.89 -7.48 0.07
CA THR A 118 -13.34 -8.77 -0.49
C THR A 118 -12.28 -9.40 -1.37
N LEU A 119 -12.36 -10.71 -1.57
CA LEU A 119 -11.50 -11.45 -2.50
C LEU A 119 -11.59 -10.95 -3.95
N ALA A 120 -12.70 -10.30 -4.33
CA ALA A 120 -12.84 -9.68 -5.64
C ALA A 120 -12.01 -8.39 -5.78
N ALA A 121 -11.81 -7.67 -4.67
CA ALA A 121 -10.96 -6.48 -4.63
C ALA A 121 -9.48 -6.81 -4.37
N SER A 122 -9.13 -8.07 -4.10
CA SER A 122 -7.74 -8.50 -3.86
C SER A 122 -6.87 -8.20 -5.08
N GLY A 123 -5.71 -7.58 -4.84
CA GLY A 123 -4.79 -7.13 -5.87
C GLY A 123 -5.15 -5.78 -6.46
N SER A 124 -6.02 -5.00 -5.83
CA SER A 124 -6.31 -3.62 -6.26
C SER A 124 -5.33 -2.62 -5.64
N PHE A 125 -5.19 -1.48 -6.33
CA PHE A 125 -4.50 -0.30 -5.85
C PHE A 125 -5.50 0.86 -5.77
N GLN A 126 -5.75 1.35 -4.56
CA GLN A 126 -6.79 2.34 -4.30
C GLN A 126 -6.27 3.49 -3.45
N THR A 127 -6.85 4.68 -3.59
CA THR A 127 -6.65 5.77 -2.63
C THR A 127 -7.60 5.65 -1.43
N PHE A 128 -7.41 6.47 -0.40
CA PHE A 128 -8.18 6.46 0.84
C PHE A 128 -9.70 6.63 0.66
N ASP A 129 -10.16 7.16 -0.47
CA ASP A 129 -11.57 7.33 -0.81
C ASP A 129 -12.16 6.17 -1.67
N GLY A 130 -11.34 5.16 -2.00
CA GLY A 130 -11.74 4.00 -2.82
C GLY A 130 -11.54 4.17 -4.33
N THR A 131 -11.12 5.36 -4.79
CA THR A 131 -10.77 5.56 -6.20
C THR A 131 -9.59 4.67 -6.58
N HIS A 132 -9.66 4.02 -7.74
CA HIS A 132 -8.59 3.17 -8.22
C HIS A 132 -7.44 3.99 -8.78
N ILE A 133 -6.22 3.49 -8.58
CA ILE A 133 -4.98 4.06 -9.12
C ILE A 133 -4.42 3.06 -10.12
N GLY A 134 -3.97 3.56 -11.27
CA GLY A 134 -3.20 2.78 -12.23
C GLY A 134 -1.84 2.35 -11.65
N TRP A 135 -1.34 1.20 -12.10
CA TRP A 135 -0.07 0.66 -11.61
C TRP A 135 1.16 1.45 -12.06
#